data_AF-A0A0T7H1N2-F1
#
_entry.id   AF-A0A0T7H1N2-F1
#
_cell.length_a   1.000
_cell.length_b   1.000
_cell.length_c   1.000
_cell.angle_alpha   90.00
_cell.angle_beta   90.00
_cell.angle_gamma   90.00
#
_symmetry.space_group_name_H-M   'P 1'
#
loop_
_entity.id
_entity.type
_entity.pdbx_description
1 polymer ?
#
loop_
_entity_poly.entity_id
_entity_poly.type
_entity_poly.pdbx_seq_one_letter_code
_entity_poly.pdbx_strand_id
1 'polypeptide(L)'
;MREVNQEAPPSNRDSAVATGEMLSGCLLEAAVSRLRLSVTSLNGYTLGIRTNSDFGRASIESVNPTPVANALQEHDIVIAAGGQAIERSGKLTFLGRNSSDLTAVALASTLDIDTCEIYSDVPGVYTADPYIVQGAKLIPEICYSTIAQMSRHGAKVLHYRAVDYAEKHNITIFCKSLTNGRAVTGTAITERGKAGTVTVARDIAALLMASPEERDVLSGVLNRDDINAFCIDENEGPYLCIMTDIDFAMQLIARTGINPVSVVSKAAVTELCDTTLRLYLDDDYERAITRARRIHERLYPGKAGDCLD
;
A
#
# COMPACT_ATOMS: atom_id res chain seq x y z
N MET A 1 -5.03 22.16 8.96
CA MET A 1 -5.93 22.48 7.81
C MET A 1 -7.41 22.36 8.17
N ARG A 2 -7.89 21.22 8.69
CA ARG A 2 -9.30 21.10 9.15
C ARG A 2 -9.67 22.05 10.30
N GLU A 3 -8.69 22.43 11.13
CA GLU A 3 -8.83 23.48 12.15
C GLU A 3 -9.08 24.87 11.55
N VAL A 4 -8.69 25.09 10.28
CA VAL A 4 -8.87 26.37 9.57
C VAL A 4 -10.17 26.34 8.76
N ASN A 5 -10.42 25.26 8.03
CA ASN A 5 -11.65 25.03 7.28
C ASN A 5 -11.93 23.53 7.16
N GLN A 6 -13.07 23.08 7.70
CA GLN A 6 -13.50 21.68 7.61
C GLN A 6 -13.89 21.27 6.19
N GLU A 7 -14.26 22.23 5.34
CA GLU A 7 -14.66 22.06 3.94
C GLU A 7 -13.54 22.46 2.96
N ALA A 8 -12.28 22.51 3.43
CA ALA A 8 -11.16 22.81 2.56
C ALA A 8 -11.13 21.84 1.35
N PRO A 9 -10.93 22.35 0.11
CA PRO A 9 -10.86 21.49 -1.06
C PRO A 9 -9.80 20.39 -0.89
N PRO A 10 -10.08 19.14 -1.32
CA PRO A 10 -9.13 18.03 -1.24
C PRO A 10 -7.74 18.35 -1.81
N SER A 11 -7.67 19.16 -2.87
CA SER A 11 -6.40 19.63 -3.46
C SER A 11 -5.48 20.36 -2.48
N ASN A 12 -6.03 21.05 -1.47
CA ASN A 12 -5.19 21.73 -0.48
C ASN A 12 -4.45 20.72 0.39
N ARG A 13 -5.04 19.53 0.63
CA ARG A 13 -4.42 18.48 1.42
C ARG A 13 -3.24 17.88 0.68
N ASP A 14 -3.42 17.59 -0.61
CA ASP A 14 -2.36 17.04 -1.46
C ASP A 14 -1.17 17.99 -1.54
N SER A 15 -1.44 19.28 -1.80
CA SER A 15 -0.39 20.32 -1.77
C SER A 15 0.33 20.37 -0.44
N ALA A 16 -0.38 20.28 0.70
CA ALA A 16 0.23 20.28 2.02
C ALA A 16 1.11 19.04 2.26
N VAL A 17 0.61 17.84 1.95
CA VAL A 17 1.36 16.58 2.10
C VAL A 17 2.62 16.59 1.24
N ALA A 18 2.53 17.10 0.01
CA ALA A 18 3.66 17.18 -0.90
C ALA A 18 4.83 18.00 -0.38
N THR A 19 4.60 19.01 0.48
CA THR A 19 5.69 19.79 1.07
C THR A 19 6.68 18.93 1.86
N GLY A 20 6.20 17.87 2.53
CA GLY A 20 7.05 16.97 3.30
C GLY A 20 8.02 16.20 2.40
N GLU A 21 7.50 15.61 1.32
CA GLU A 21 8.30 14.86 0.34
C GLU A 21 9.29 15.78 -0.40
N MET A 22 8.89 17.02 -0.74
CA MET A 22 9.79 18.00 -1.34
C MET A 22 10.93 18.37 -0.39
N LEU A 23 10.63 18.60 0.90
CA LEU A 23 11.65 18.89 1.91
C LEU A 23 12.63 17.73 2.06
N SER A 24 12.13 16.49 2.16
CA SER A 24 12.94 15.28 2.23
C SER A 24 13.86 15.12 1.01
N GLY A 25 13.33 15.36 -0.20
CA GLY A 25 14.09 15.34 -1.44
C GLY A 25 15.25 16.34 -1.44
N CYS A 26 14.98 17.60 -1.07
CA CYS A 26 16.02 18.63 -0.97
C CYS A 26 17.10 18.30 0.07
N LEU A 27 16.71 17.74 1.22
CA LEU A 27 17.66 17.35 2.27
C LEU A 27 18.54 16.17 1.81
N LEU A 28 17.97 15.20 1.10
CA LEU A 28 18.73 14.08 0.53
C LEU A 28 19.69 14.56 -0.56
N GLU A 29 19.26 15.47 -1.43
CA GLU A 29 20.12 16.09 -2.46
C GLU A 29 21.31 16.83 -1.82
N ALA A 30 21.06 17.61 -0.76
CA ALA A 30 22.12 18.28 0.00
C ALA A 30 23.10 17.30 0.66
N ALA A 31 22.60 16.17 1.18
CA ALA A 31 23.44 15.14 1.80
C ALA A 31 24.31 14.41 0.75
N VAL A 32 23.74 14.05 -0.39
CA VAL A 32 24.44 13.37 -1.49
C VAL A 32 25.46 14.28 -2.16
N SER A 33 25.09 15.53 -2.44
CA SER A 33 26.02 16.52 -3.03
C SER A 33 27.22 16.82 -2.13
N ARG A 34 27.07 16.74 -0.81
CA ARG A 34 28.19 16.83 0.14
C ARG A 34 29.23 15.71 -0.04
N LEU A 35 28.83 14.56 -0.60
CA LEU A 35 29.72 13.47 -0.99
C LEU A 35 30.42 13.72 -2.35
N ARG A 36 30.22 14.89 -2.96
CA ARG A 36 30.75 15.29 -4.27
C ARG A 36 30.24 14.44 -5.44
N LEU A 37 29.06 13.86 -5.30
CA LEU A 37 28.35 13.17 -6.37
C LEU A 37 27.44 14.15 -7.11
N SER A 38 27.31 14.00 -8.44
CA SER A 38 26.37 14.83 -9.21
C SER A 38 24.95 14.35 -8.95
N VAL A 39 24.11 15.22 -8.40
CA VAL A 39 22.74 14.88 -7.98
C VAL A 39 21.79 16.04 -8.24
N THR A 40 20.53 15.71 -8.55
CA THR A 40 19.43 16.67 -8.66
C THR A 40 18.13 16.05 -8.12
N SER A 41 17.17 16.89 -7.70
CA SER A 41 15.83 16.44 -7.29
C SER A 41 14.73 16.92 -8.22
N LEU A 42 13.73 16.05 -8.44
CA LEU A 42 12.52 16.32 -9.22
C LEU A 42 11.29 16.12 -8.32
N ASN A 43 10.33 17.02 -8.41
CA ASN A 43 9.07 16.97 -7.66
C ASN A 43 7.89 16.75 -8.59
N GLY A 44 6.65 16.68 -8.07
CA GLY A 44 5.46 16.42 -8.90
C GLY A 44 5.39 17.26 -10.19
N TYR A 45 5.76 18.53 -10.15
CA TYR A 45 5.72 19.43 -11.31
C TYR A 45 6.73 19.06 -12.41
N THR A 46 7.90 18.56 -12.03
CA THR A 46 9.01 18.25 -12.95
C THR A 46 9.22 16.77 -13.20
N LEU A 47 8.58 15.88 -12.43
CA LEU A 47 8.79 14.43 -12.49
C LEU A 47 8.14 13.76 -13.72
N GLY A 48 7.14 14.41 -14.32
CA GLY A 48 6.49 13.92 -15.55
C GLY A 48 5.32 12.95 -15.32
N ILE A 49 4.81 12.80 -14.09
CA ILE A 49 3.65 11.95 -13.79
C ILE A 49 2.35 12.77 -13.91
N ARG A 50 1.36 12.23 -14.62
CA ARG A 50 0.02 12.80 -14.78
C ARG A 50 -1.05 11.88 -14.21
N THR A 51 -2.05 12.48 -13.57
CA THR A 51 -3.14 11.74 -12.91
C THR A 51 -4.51 12.33 -13.20
N ASN A 52 -5.54 11.57 -12.81
CA ASN A 52 -6.88 12.11 -12.62
C ASN A 52 -6.94 13.11 -11.45
N SER A 53 -8.13 13.67 -11.16
CA SER A 53 -8.35 14.67 -10.11
C SER A 53 -8.90 14.10 -8.80
N ASP A 54 -8.72 12.80 -8.53
CA ASP A 54 -9.14 12.16 -7.27
C ASP A 54 -8.11 12.44 -6.15
N PHE A 55 -8.04 13.71 -5.75
CA PHE A 55 -7.07 14.20 -4.77
C PHE A 55 -7.04 13.31 -3.51
N GLY A 56 -5.83 12.96 -3.09
CA GLY A 56 -5.52 12.09 -1.95
C GLY A 56 -5.33 10.62 -2.33
N ARG A 57 -5.78 10.18 -3.51
CA ARG A 57 -5.64 8.80 -4.02
C ARG A 57 -5.61 8.75 -5.56
N ALA A 58 -5.01 9.76 -6.18
CA ALA A 58 -5.11 9.96 -7.62
C ALA A 58 -4.51 8.78 -8.41
N SER A 59 -5.15 8.44 -9.53
CA SER A 59 -4.72 7.34 -10.40
C SER A 59 -3.79 7.86 -11.49
N ILE A 60 -2.67 7.17 -11.74
CA ILE A 60 -1.75 7.51 -12.83
C ILE A 60 -2.44 7.32 -14.18
N GLU A 61 -2.51 8.39 -14.97
CA GLU A 61 -3.01 8.37 -16.34
C GLU A 61 -1.87 8.22 -17.36
N SER A 62 -0.73 8.88 -17.10
CA SER A 62 0.47 8.74 -17.92
C SER A 62 1.74 9.14 -17.16
N VAL A 63 2.88 8.62 -17.61
CA VAL A 63 4.20 8.95 -17.09
C VAL A 63 5.10 9.30 -18.28
N ASN A 64 5.60 10.52 -18.30
CA ASN A 64 6.60 10.97 -19.27
C ASN A 64 8.00 10.77 -18.66
N PRO A 65 8.83 9.84 -19.18
CA PRO A 65 10.16 9.59 -18.63
C PRO A 65 11.18 10.68 -18.98
N THR A 66 10.89 11.55 -19.96
CA THR A 66 11.83 12.54 -20.50
C THR A 66 12.51 13.41 -19.42
N PRO A 67 11.80 13.94 -18.40
CA PRO A 67 12.45 14.75 -17.38
C PRO A 67 13.51 13.98 -16.58
N VAL A 68 13.20 12.74 -16.21
CA VAL A 68 14.14 11.88 -15.46
C VAL A 68 15.30 11.46 -16.37
N ALA A 69 15.01 11.05 -17.60
CA ALA A 69 16.02 10.66 -18.57
C ALA A 69 17.01 11.80 -18.89
N ASN A 70 16.51 13.02 -19.07
CA ASN A 70 17.36 14.20 -19.29
C ASN A 70 18.20 14.52 -18.06
N ALA A 71 17.60 14.47 -16.86
CA ALA A 71 18.34 14.70 -15.62
C ALA A 71 19.47 13.68 -15.43
N LEU A 72 19.25 12.41 -15.80
CA LEU A 72 20.26 11.34 -15.77
C LEU A 72 21.37 11.51 -16.83
N GLN A 73 21.19 12.37 -17.84
CA GLN A 73 22.29 12.73 -18.76
C GLN A 73 23.27 13.73 -18.15
N GLU A 74 22.83 14.51 -17.16
CA GLU A 74 23.60 15.58 -16.53
C GLU A 74 24.08 15.22 -15.11
N HIS A 75 23.39 14.28 -14.46
CA HIS A 75 23.61 13.91 -13.07
C HIS A 75 23.72 12.40 -12.89
N ASP A 76 24.59 11.97 -11.97
CA ASP A 76 24.77 10.56 -11.62
C ASP A 76 23.57 10.01 -10.85
N ILE A 77 22.86 10.88 -10.11
CA ILE A 77 21.76 10.53 -9.21
C ILE A 77 20.59 11.49 -9.43
N VAL A 78 19.38 10.95 -9.59
CA VAL A 78 18.13 11.73 -9.61
C VAL A 78 17.25 11.30 -8.46
N ILE A 79 16.84 12.27 -7.63
CA ILE A 79 15.94 12.06 -6.50
C ILE A 79 14.53 12.45 -6.92
N ALA A 80 13.61 11.49 -6.99
CA ALA A 80 12.20 11.76 -7.26
C ALA A 80 11.40 11.90 -5.96
N ALA A 81 10.62 12.97 -5.81
CA ALA A 81 9.69 13.11 -4.70
C ALA A 81 8.56 12.07 -4.80
N GLY A 82 8.41 11.24 -3.76
CA GLY A 82 7.46 10.12 -3.76
C GLY A 82 6.00 10.56 -3.71
N GLY A 83 5.12 9.79 -4.35
CA GLY A 83 3.67 9.94 -4.26
C GLY A 83 3.08 11.18 -4.95
N GLN A 84 3.90 12.04 -5.57
CA GLN A 84 3.46 13.28 -6.19
C GLN A 84 3.20 13.14 -7.68
N ALA A 85 2.17 13.82 -8.16
CA ALA A 85 1.87 13.96 -9.58
C ALA A 85 1.11 15.25 -9.86
N ILE A 86 0.74 15.47 -11.12
CA ILE A 86 0.02 16.66 -11.57
C ILE A 86 -1.22 16.25 -12.36
N GLU A 87 -2.38 16.76 -11.97
CA GLU A 87 -3.61 16.58 -12.75
C GLU A 87 -3.70 17.56 -13.92
N ARG A 88 -4.68 17.36 -14.80
CA ARG A 88 -4.82 18.09 -16.07
C ARG A 88 -4.81 19.62 -15.96
N SER A 89 -5.34 20.21 -14.89
CA SER A 89 -5.35 21.67 -14.67
C SER A 89 -4.06 22.23 -14.05
N GLY A 90 -3.07 21.38 -13.76
CA GLY A 90 -1.78 21.77 -13.22
C GLY A 90 -1.70 21.75 -11.69
N LYS A 91 -2.74 21.26 -11.00
CA LYS A 91 -2.70 21.09 -9.55
C LYS A 91 -1.91 19.85 -9.17
N LEU A 92 -1.25 19.93 -8.02
CA LEU A 92 -0.59 18.79 -7.43
C LEU A 92 -1.61 17.80 -6.88
N THR A 93 -1.40 16.54 -7.19
CA THR A 93 -2.14 15.39 -6.67
C THR A 93 -1.20 14.45 -5.92
N PHE A 94 -1.76 13.75 -4.95
CA PHE A 94 -1.09 12.67 -4.23
C PHE A 94 -1.68 11.32 -4.63
N LEU A 95 -0.81 10.34 -4.87
CA LEU A 95 -1.18 9.02 -5.39
C LEU A 95 -1.83 8.09 -4.34
N GLY A 96 -1.81 8.49 -3.06
CA GLY A 96 -2.28 7.68 -1.93
C GLY A 96 -1.29 7.65 -0.78
N ARG A 97 -1.69 7.11 0.38
CA ARG A 97 -0.76 6.91 1.51
C ARG A 97 0.26 5.83 1.14
N ASN A 98 1.54 6.02 1.47
CA ASN A 98 2.64 5.10 1.12
C ASN A 98 2.84 4.90 -0.38
N SER A 99 2.49 5.91 -1.20
CA SER A 99 2.55 5.79 -2.67
C SER A 99 3.92 6.07 -3.28
N SER A 100 4.96 6.27 -2.47
CA SER A 100 6.35 6.34 -2.94
C SER A 100 6.76 5.08 -3.73
N ASP A 101 6.30 3.91 -3.29
CA ASP A 101 6.52 2.63 -3.98
C ASP A 101 5.95 2.68 -5.41
N LEU A 102 4.75 3.25 -5.55
CA LEU A 102 4.09 3.39 -6.84
C LEU A 102 4.85 4.35 -7.74
N THR A 103 5.36 5.45 -7.21
CA THR A 103 6.24 6.36 -7.97
C THR A 103 7.50 5.63 -8.46
N ALA A 104 8.17 4.87 -7.60
CA ALA A 104 9.39 4.15 -7.97
C ALA A 104 9.15 3.12 -9.07
N VAL A 105 8.11 2.29 -8.94
CA VAL A 105 7.74 1.28 -9.94
C VAL A 105 7.29 1.93 -11.24
N ALA A 106 6.49 3.00 -11.18
CA ALA A 106 6.02 3.69 -12.38
C ALA A 106 7.18 4.28 -13.19
N LEU A 107 8.16 4.91 -12.53
CA LEU A 107 9.35 5.43 -13.20
C LEU A 107 10.19 4.31 -13.80
N ALA A 108 10.45 3.23 -13.05
CA ALA A 108 11.19 2.07 -13.53
C ALA A 108 10.58 1.51 -14.83
N SER A 109 9.25 1.37 -14.87
CA SER A 109 8.53 0.87 -16.05
C SER A 109 8.68 1.75 -17.30
N THR A 110 8.89 3.06 -17.13
CA THR A 110 9.03 4.00 -18.25
C THR A 110 10.46 4.25 -18.69
N LEU A 111 11.43 3.76 -17.89
CA LEU A 111 12.86 3.85 -18.17
C LEU A 111 13.42 2.52 -18.68
N ASP A 112 12.55 1.57 -19.04
CA ASP A 112 12.92 0.20 -19.46
C ASP A 112 13.80 -0.52 -18.42
N ILE A 113 13.50 -0.32 -17.14
CA ILE A 113 14.17 -0.98 -16.02
C ILE A 113 13.28 -2.10 -15.48
N ASP A 114 13.72 -3.35 -15.59
CA ASP A 114 12.92 -4.53 -15.21
C ASP A 114 12.87 -4.80 -13.69
N THR A 115 13.57 -4.00 -12.88
CA THR A 115 13.73 -4.22 -11.44
C THR A 115 13.59 -2.94 -10.63
N CYS A 116 12.90 -3.01 -9.50
CA CYS A 116 12.77 -1.90 -8.55
C CYS A 116 13.17 -2.35 -7.15
N GLU A 117 13.99 -1.57 -6.46
CA GLU A 117 14.39 -1.86 -5.07
C GLU A 117 13.60 -1.00 -4.10
N ILE A 118 12.92 -1.62 -3.15
CA ILE A 118 12.18 -0.92 -2.09
C ILE A 118 12.87 -1.17 -0.76
N TYR A 119 13.36 -0.09 -0.15
CA TYR A 119 14.05 -0.12 1.13
C TYR A 119 13.09 0.19 2.28
N SER A 120 13.04 -0.67 3.28
CA SER A 120 12.18 -0.50 4.47
C SER A 120 12.88 -0.94 5.77
N ASP A 121 12.19 -0.79 6.90
CA ASP A 121 12.69 -1.18 8.22
C ASP A 121 12.83 -2.70 8.40
N VAL A 122 12.19 -3.49 7.54
CA VAL A 122 12.29 -4.95 7.52
C VAL A 122 12.88 -5.42 6.19
N PRO A 123 13.65 -6.53 6.18
CA PRO A 123 14.34 -6.97 4.96
C PRO A 123 13.38 -7.48 3.87
N GLY A 124 12.11 -7.74 4.18
CA GLY A 124 11.14 -8.21 3.19
C GLY A 124 9.79 -8.57 3.77
N VAL A 125 9.06 -9.40 3.02
CA VAL A 125 7.71 -9.87 3.35
C VAL A 125 7.83 -11.11 4.23
N TYR A 126 7.05 -11.15 5.32
CA TYR A 126 6.97 -12.29 6.21
C TYR A 126 5.64 -13.02 6.08
N THR A 127 5.59 -14.28 6.51
CA THR A 127 4.36 -15.10 6.54
C THR A 127 3.26 -14.53 7.44
N ALA A 128 3.63 -13.68 8.39
CA ALA A 128 2.75 -12.85 9.21
C ALA A 128 3.57 -11.63 9.68
N ASP A 129 2.95 -10.60 10.23
CA ASP A 129 3.71 -9.48 10.81
C ASP A 129 4.60 -10.00 11.98
N PRO A 130 5.94 -9.90 11.85
CA PRO A 130 6.88 -10.50 12.80
C PRO A 130 6.88 -9.81 14.16
N TYR A 131 6.30 -8.61 14.28
CA TYR A 131 6.18 -7.91 15.55
C TYR A 131 4.99 -8.40 16.40
N ILE A 132 4.00 -9.07 15.80
CA ILE A 132 2.81 -9.57 16.49
C ILE A 132 2.71 -11.10 16.54
N VAL A 133 3.22 -11.80 15.52
CA VAL A 133 3.26 -13.28 15.47
C VAL A 133 4.70 -13.76 15.60
N GLN A 134 5.02 -14.31 16.77
CA GLN A 134 6.31 -14.97 16.99
C GLN A 134 6.44 -16.19 16.06
N GLY A 135 7.60 -16.35 15.43
CA GLY A 135 7.85 -17.43 14.47
C GLY A 135 7.44 -17.12 13.03
N ALA A 136 6.99 -15.88 12.73
CA ALA A 136 6.83 -15.42 11.35
C ALA A 136 8.14 -15.59 10.57
N LYS A 137 8.05 -16.16 9.36
CA LYS A 137 9.21 -16.50 8.53
C LYS A 137 9.32 -15.51 7.38
N LEU A 138 10.54 -15.10 7.06
CA LEU A 138 10.81 -14.32 5.85
C LEU A 138 10.52 -15.17 4.62
N ILE A 139 9.83 -14.59 3.63
CA ILE A 139 9.50 -15.25 2.37
C ILE A 139 10.51 -14.80 1.32
N PRO A 140 11.37 -15.68 0.77
CA PRO A 140 12.41 -15.26 -0.18
C PRO A 140 11.86 -14.80 -1.53
N GLU A 141 10.79 -15.44 -2.00
CA GLU A 141 10.14 -15.13 -3.28
C GLU A 141 8.62 -15.32 -3.17
N ILE A 142 7.85 -14.37 -3.70
CA ILE A 142 6.39 -14.34 -3.58
C ILE A 142 5.74 -13.64 -4.77
N CYS A 143 4.58 -14.13 -5.22
CA CYS A 143 3.98 -13.60 -6.44
C CYS A 143 3.27 -12.26 -6.21
N TYR A 144 3.18 -11.45 -7.27
CA TYR A 144 2.48 -10.15 -7.24
C TYR A 144 1.07 -10.25 -6.65
N SER A 145 0.26 -11.20 -7.12
CA SER A 145 -1.12 -11.37 -6.65
C SER A 145 -1.23 -11.65 -5.16
N THR A 146 -0.29 -12.42 -4.58
CA THR A 146 -0.30 -12.69 -3.12
C THR A 146 -0.01 -11.40 -2.34
N ILE A 147 1.01 -10.63 -2.74
CA ILE A 147 1.32 -9.35 -2.08
C ILE A 147 0.19 -8.34 -2.26
N ALA A 148 -0.37 -8.26 -3.45
CA ALA A 148 -1.46 -7.34 -3.73
C ALA A 148 -2.68 -7.67 -2.85
N GLN A 149 -2.99 -8.96 -2.63
CA GLN A 149 -4.01 -9.37 -1.67
C GLN A 149 -3.63 -9.01 -0.23
N MET A 150 -2.40 -9.32 0.21
CA MET A 150 -1.94 -8.96 1.56
C MET A 150 -2.08 -7.46 1.83
N SER A 151 -1.62 -6.61 0.90
CA SER A 151 -1.67 -5.15 1.02
C SER A 151 -3.10 -4.61 1.07
N ARG A 152 -4.00 -5.15 0.24
CA ARG A 152 -5.45 -4.81 0.28
C ARG A 152 -6.11 -5.19 1.60
N HIS A 153 -5.58 -6.24 2.26
CA HIS A 153 -6.05 -6.73 3.56
C HIS A 153 -5.30 -6.13 4.75
N GLY A 154 -4.61 -5.00 4.55
CA GLY A 154 -4.02 -4.20 5.62
C GLY A 154 -2.55 -4.50 5.94
N ALA A 155 -1.88 -5.38 5.18
CA ALA A 155 -0.43 -5.56 5.33
C ALA A 155 0.28 -4.28 4.86
N LYS A 156 1.13 -3.72 5.72
CA LYS A 156 1.83 -2.46 5.45
C LYS A 156 3.21 -2.66 4.81
N VAL A 157 3.35 -3.68 3.95
CA VAL A 157 4.65 -4.01 3.34
C VAL A 157 4.88 -3.20 2.07
N LEU A 158 3.89 -3.13 1.18
CA LEU A 158 3.92 -2.35 -0.05
C LEU A 158 2.55 -1.77 -0.34
N HIS A 159 2.51 -0.65 -1.05
CA HIS A 159 1.26 -0.15 -1.61
C HIS A 159 0.68 -1.11 -2.65
N TYR A 160 -0.58 -1.54 -2.51
CA TYR A 160 -1.19 -2.52 -3.43
C TYR A 160 -1.13 -2.08 -4.91
N ARG A 161 -1.43 -0.81 -5.19
CA ARG A 161 -1.29 -0.24 -6.54
C ARG A 161 0.13 -0.31 -7.10
N ALA A 162 1.18 -0.23 -6.27
CA ALA A 162 2.56 -0.39 -6.76
C ALA A 162 2.80 -1.82 -7.24
N VAL A 163 2.24 -2.80 -6.53
CA VAL A 163 2.33 -4.22 -6.87
C VAL A 163 1.53 -4.52 -8.14
N ASP A 164 0.30 -4.01 -8.25
CA ASP A 164 -0.51 -4.18 -9.46
C ASP A 164 0.16 -3.52 -10.68
N TYR A 165 0.79 -2.36 -10.48
CA TYR A 165 1.54 -1.66 -11.52
C TYR A 165 2.79 -2.46 -11.92
N ALA A 166 3.52 -3.02 -10.96
CA ALA A 166 4.68 -3.86 -11.20
C ALA A 166 4.32 -5.12 -11.99
N GLU A 167 3.23 -5.81 -11.63
CA GLU A 167 2.73 -6.97 -12.37
C GLU A 167 2.40 -6.62 -13.82
N LYS A 168 1.64 -5.53 -14.02
CA LYS A 168 1.23 -5.08 -15.36
C LYS A 168 2.43 -4.76 -16.27
N HIS A 169 3.53 -4.28 -15.69
CA HIS A 169 4.72 -3.84 -16.41
C HIS A 169 5.90 -4.80 -16.28
N ASN A 170 5.71 -6.00 -15.71
CA ASN A 170 6.75 -7.00 -15.46
C ASN A 170 7.97 -6.49 -14.67
N ILE A 171 7.75 -5.62 -13.69
CA ILE A 171 8.80 -5.06 -12.84
C ILE A 171 8.99 -5.96 -11.61
N THR A 172 10.15 -6.60 -11.49
CA THR A 172 10.49 -7.36 -10.28
C THR A 172 10.79 -6.40 -9.12
N ILE A 173 10.09 -6.54 -8.00
CA ILE A 173 10.36 -5.73 -6.80
C ILE A 173 11.27 -6.50 -5.86
N PHE A 174 12.40 -5.91 -5.47
CA PHE A 174 13.25 -6.42 -4.40
C PHE A 174 13.01 -5.63 -3.13
N CYS A 175 12.42 -6.27 -2.12
CA CYS A 175 12.36 -5.71 -0.77
C CYS A 175 13.72 -5.85 -0.10
N LYS A 176 14.21 -4.72 0.43
CA LYS A 176 15.51 -4.61 1.09
C LYS A 176 15.41 -3.84 2.38
N SER A 177 16.43 -3.98 3.22
CA SER A 177 16.63 -3.15 4.41
C SER A 177 18.08 -2.73 4.56
N LEU A 178 18.31 -1.61 5.26
CA LEU A 178 19.64 -1.15 5.65
C LEU A 178 19.89 -1.55 7.10
N THR A 179 20.70 -2.57 7.32
CA THR A 179 21.07 -3.05 8.66
C THR A 179 22.57 -2.92 8.87
N ASN A 180 22.99 -2.23 9.95
CA ASN A 180 24.41 -2.01 10.29
C ASN A 180 25.25 -1.45 9.12
N GLY A 181 24.67 -0.54 8.33
CA GLY A 181 25.32 0.08 7.17
C GLY A 181 25.47 -0.85 5.97
N ARG A 182 24.77 -1.99 5.92
CA ARG A 182 24.77 -2.93 4.79
C ARG A 182 23.35 -3.15 4.27
N ALA A 183 23.23 -3.22 2.96
CA ALA A 183 21.99 -3.62 2.31
C ALA A 183 21.76 -5.13 2.49
N VAL A 184 20.57 -5.49 2.96
CA VAL A 184 20.11 -6.87 3.06
C VAL A 184 18.94 -7.03 2.09
N THR A 185 19.06 -7.98 1.15
CA THR A 185 17.96 -8.38 0.28
C THR A 185 17.18 -9.49 0.95
N GLY A 186 15.88 -9.30 1.19
CA GLY A 186 15.04 -10.31 1.83
C GLY A 186 14.10 -11.00 0.85
N THR A 187 13.21 -10.25 0.20
CA THR A 187 12.13 -10.82 -0.63
C THR A 187 12.19 -10.29 -2.06
N ALA A 188 12.09 -11.19 -3.04
CA ALA A 188 11.79 -10.86 -4.42
C ALA A 188 10.28 -11.03 -4.68
N ILE A 189 9.65 -10.05 -5.31
CA ILE A 189 8.26 -10.12 -5.74
C ILE A 189 8.25 -10.24 -7.26
N THR A 190 7.76 -11.38 -7.74
CA THR A 190 7.82 -11.80 -9.15
C THR A 190 6.47 -12.36 -9.60
N GLU A 191 6.43 -12.98 -10.78
CA GLU A 191 5.31 -13.80 -11.26
C GLU A 191 5.18 -15.15 -10.50
N ARG A 192 6.20 -15.54 -9.73
CA ARG A 192 6.34 -16.85 -9.06
C ARG A 192 6.31 -16.70 -7.56
N GLY A 193 6.30 -17.84 -6.87
CA GLY A 193 6.29 -17.91 -5.41
C GLY A 193 4.88 -17.96 -4.86
N LYS A 194 4.66 -18.88 -3.92
CA LYS A 194 3.42 -19.02 -3.17
C LYS A 194 3.78 -19.24 -1.71
N ALA A 195 3.07 -18.55 -0.84
CA ALA A 195 3.21 -18.71 0.60
C ALA A 195 1.84 -18.55 1.25
N GLY A 196 1.55 -19.38 2.26
CA GLY A 196 0.44 -19.11 3.16
C GLY A 196 0.77 -17.86 3.98
N THR A 197 -0.12 -16.88 4.06
CA THR A 197 0.13 -15.67 4.83
C THR A 197 -1.04 -15.33 5.74
N VAL A 198 -0.71 -14.62 6.83
CA VAL A 198 -1.69 -14.14 7.80
C VAL A 198 -1.48 -12.64 7.99
N THR A 199 -2.49 -11.86 7.65
CA THR A 199 -2.48 -10.40 7.82
C THR A 199 -3.43 -10.02 8.94
N VAL A 200 -3.01 -9.06 9.78
CA VAL A 200 -3.88 -8.46 10.79
C VAL A 200 -4.05 -6.97 10.46
N ALA A 201 -5.28 -6.56 10.24
CA ALA A 201 -5.65 -5.16 10.07
C ALA A 201 -6.37 -4.68 11.33
N ARG A 202 -6.05 -3.44 11.74
CA ARG A 202 -6.72 -2.73 12.83
C ARG A 202 -7.49 -1.55 12.27
N ASP A 203 -8.44 -1.06 13.05
CA ASP A 203 -9.23 0.14 12.75
C ASP A 203 -9.92 0.05 11.38
N ILE A 204 -10.36 -1.14 10.98
CA ILE A 204 -11.09 -1.34 9.73
C ILE A 204 -12.53 -0.86 9.91
N ALA A 205 -13.14 -0.34 8.84
CA ALA A 205 -14.54 0.01 8.86
C ALA A 205 -15.38 -1.22 8.49
N ALA A 206 -16.14 -1.74 9.44
CA ALA A 206 -17.11 -2.81 9.23
C ALA A 206 -18.53 -2.22 9.24
N LEU A 207 -19.18 -2.25 8.08
CA LEU A 207 -20.51 -1.70 7.85
C LEU A 207 -21.53 -2.84 7.88
N LEU A 208 -22.38 -2.88 8.90
CA LEU A 208 -23.51 -3.80 8.93
C LEU A 208 -24.59 -3.29 7.97
N MET A 209 -25.00 -4.12 7.02
CA MET A 209 -25.98 -3.77 6.00
C MET A 209 -27.35 -4.37 6.32
N ALA A 210 -28.42 -3.71 5.88
CA ALA A 210 -29.78 -4.20 6.13
C ALA A 210 -30.07 -5.48 5.33
N SER A 211 -29.45 -5.63 4.16
CA SER A 211 -29.53 -6.84 3.36
C SER A 211 -28.24 -7.10 2.55
N PRO A 212 -28.00 -8.35 2.09
CA PRO A 212 -26.90 -8.67 1.19
C PRO A 212 -26.97 -7.89 -0.14
N GLU A 213 -28.16 -7.58 -0.65
CA GLU A 213 -28.33 -6.83 -1.90
C GLU A 213 -27.81 -5.40 -1.77
N GLU A 214 -28.13 -4.70 -0.67
CA GLU A 214 -27.60 -3.35 -0.42
C GLU A 214 -26.08 -3.36 -0.25
N ARG A 215 -25.55 -4.38 0.44
CA ARG A 215 -24.11 -4.61 0.60
C ARG A 215 -23.42 -4.75 -0.75
N ASP A 216 -23.96 -5.58 -1.63
CA ASP A 216 -23.36 -5.88 -2.93
C ASP A 216 -23.44 -4.67 -3.88
N VAL A 217 -24.52 -3.86 -3.80
CA VAL A 217 -24.60 -2.57 -4.50
C VAL A 217 -23.50 -1.62 -4.04
N LEU A 218 -23.30 -1.46 -2.73
CA LEU A 218 -22.23 -0.61 -2.20
C LEU A 218 -20.85 -1.13 -2.56
N SER A 219 -20.62 -2.45 -2.47
CA SER A 219 -19.38 -3.08 -2.93
C SER A 219 -19.10 -2.76 -4.40
N GLY A 220 -20.12 -2.87 -5.27
CA GLY A 220 -20.00 -2.52 -6.69
C GLY A 220 -19.77 -1.03 -6.96
N VAL A 221 -20.27 -0.14 -6.11
CA VAL A 221 -19.93 1.30 -6.18
C VAL A 221 -18.46 1.51 -5.81
N LEU A 222 -18.01 0.97 -4.67
CA LEU A 222 -16.64 1.11 -4.20
C LEU A 222 -15.61 0.52 -5.19
N ASN A 223 -15.88 -0.67 -5.73
CA ASN A 223 -14.99 -1.34 -6.67
C ASN A 223 -14.83 -0.56 -7.99
N ARG A 224 -15.86 0.16 -8.45
CA ARG A 224 -15.78 1.03 -9.65
C ARG A 224 -14.84 2.21 -9.45
N ASP A 225 -14.63 2.63 -8.22
CA ASP A 225 -13.72 3.70 -7.81
C ASP A 225 -12.39 3.14 -7.25
N ASP A 226 -12.03 1.89 -7.57
CA ASP A 226 -10.79 1.21 -7.13
C ASP A 226 -10.62 1.17 -5.60
N ILE A 227 -11.73 1.08 -4.86
CA ILE A 227 -11.74 0.92 -3.40
C ILE A 227 -12.05 -0.53 -3.08
N ASN A 228 -11.11 -1.20 -2.42
CA ASN A 228 -11.28 -2.60 -2.03
C ASN A 228 -12.27 -2.71 -0.87
N ALA A 229 -13.38 -3.42 -1.11
CA ALA A 229 -14.38 -3.72 -0.11
C ALA A 229 -14.69 -5.21 -0.06
N PHE A 230 -14.74 -5.77 1.14
CA PHE A 230 -14.86 -7.21 1.37
C PHE A 230 -16.22 -7.53 1.99
N CYS A 231 -16.98 -8.37 1.29
CA CYS A 231 -18.27 -8.85 1.77
C CYS A 231 -18.06 -10.04 2.71
N ILE A 232 -18.65 -9.99 3.90
CA ILE A 232 -18.63 -11.07 4.89
C ILE A 232 -20.07 -11.34 5.34
N ASP A 233 -20.42 -12.60 5.49
CA ASP A 233 -21.67 -13.03 6.12
C ASP A 233 -21.35 -13.60 7.51
N GLU A 234 -21.67 -12.83 8.57
CA GLU A 234 -21.57 -13.30 9.96
C GLU A 234 -22.97 -13.46 10.57
N ASN A 235 -23.05 -14.08 11.75
CA ASN A 235 -24.32 -14.32 12.45
C ASN A 235 -25.10 -13.04 12.75
N GLU A 236 -24.42 -11.90 12.88
CA GLU A 236 -25.01 -10.59 13.16
C GLU A 236 -25.58 -9.91 11.90
N GLY A 237 -25.24 -10.40 10.70
CA GLY A 237 -25.74 -9.92 9.42
C GLY A 237 -24.65 -9.75 8.35
N PRO A 238 -25.02 -9.24 7.16
CA PRO A 238 -24.10 -9.03 6.06
C PRO A 238 -23.24 -7.78 6.31
N TYR A 239 -21.92 -7.96 6.36
CA TYR A 239 -20.94 -6.89 6.53
C TYR A 239 -20.27 -6.52 5.22
N LEU A 240 -20.05 -5.21 5.03
CA LEU A 240 -19.10 -4.66 4.07
C LEU A 240 -17.88 -4.12 4.82
N CYS A 241 -16.71 -4.70 4.59
CA CYS A 241 -15.48 -4.33 5.30
C CYS A 241 -14.54 -3.53 4.39
N ILE A 242 -14.02 -2.43 4.91
CA ILE A 242 -13.14 -1.51 4.17
C ILE A 242 -11.88 -1.30 5.01
N MET A 243 -10.72 -1.65 4.44
CA MET A 243 -9.44 -1.61 5.15
C MET A 243 -8.52 -0.49 4.65
N THR A 244 -8.70 -0.08 3.40
CA THR A 244 -7.93 0.99 2.73
C THR A 244 -8.89 2.07 2.23
N ASP A 245 -8.42 3.32 2.12
CA ASP A 245 -9.21 4.44 1.59
C ASP A 245 -10.55 4.70 2.31
N ILE A 246 -10.67 4.31 3.59
CA ILE A 246 -11.91 4.38 4.39
C ILE A 246 -12.59 5.75 4.28
N ASP A 247 -11.84 6.84 4.45
CA ASP A 247 -12.38 8.21 4.38
C ASP A 247 -13.10 8.48 3.05
N PHE A 248 -12.50 8.06 1.94
CA PHE A 248 -13.05 8.26 0.60
C PHE A 248 -14.24 7.32 0.37
N ALA A 249 -14.14 6.08 0.83
CA ALA A 249 -15.21 5.11 0.75
C ALA A 249 -16.47 5.60 1.46
N MET A 250 -16.34 6.16 2.67
CA MET A 250 -17.46 6.72 3.41
C MET A 250 -18.10 7.92 2.71
N GLN A 251 -17.30 8.77 2.06
CA GLN A 251 -17.82 9.88 1.25
C GLN A 251 -18.60 9.39 0.03
N LEU A 252 -18.12 8.33 -0.63
CA LEU A 252 -18.79 7.76 -1.79
C LEU A 252 -20.10 7.08 -1.38
N ILE A 253 -20.09 6.31 -0.30
CA ILE A 253 -21.29 5.66 0.26
C ILE A 253 -22.35 6.70 0.61
N ALA A 254 -21.98 7.80 1.26
CA ALA A 254 -22.92 8.87 1.62
C ALA A 254 -23.67 9.47 0.40
N ARG A 255 -23.10 9.40 -0.81
CA ARG A 255 -23.73 9.88 -2.05
C ARG A 255 -24.74 8.90 -2.65
N THR A 256 -24.70 7.63 -2.25
CA THR A 256 -25.59 6.59 -2.78
C THR A 256 -27.00 6.63 -2.18
N GLY A 257 -27.14 7.23 -0.99
CA GLY A 257 -28.37 7.21 -0.21
C GLY A 257 -28.63 5.90 0.56
N ILE A 258 -27.78 4.87 0.37
CA ILE A 258 -27.83 3.63 1.14
C ILE A 258 -27.11 3.88 2.48
N ASN A 259 -27.82 3.66 3.58
CA ASN A 259 -27.30 3.86 4.92
C ASN A 259 -27.03 2.51 5.59
N PRO A 260 -25.78 2.22 5.98
CA PRO A 260 -25.49 1.06 6.83
C PRO A 260 -26.31 1.11 8.12
N VAL A 261 -26.75 -0.05 8.60
CA VAL A 261 -27.42 -0.21 9.90
C VAL A 261 -26.52 0.28 11.03
N SER A 262 -25.23 -0.03 10.94
CA SER A 262 -24.21 0.50 11.84
C SER A 262 -22.84 0.49 11.17
N VAL A 263 -21.98 1.42 11.58
CA VAL A 263 -20.57 1.46 11.19
C VAL A 263 -19.73 1.31 12.45
N VAL A 264 -18.94 0.25 12.53
CA VAL A 264 -18.11 -0.05 13.69
C VAL A 264 -16.65 -0.23 13.27
N SER A 265 -15.75 0.22 14.15
CA SER A 265 -14.32 -0.08 14.02
C SER A 265 -14.07 -1.50 14.55
N LYS A 266 -13.46 -2.35 13.74
CA LYS A 266 -13.09 -3.73 14.12
C LYS A 266 -11.63 -4.03 13.78
N ALA A 267 -11.14 -5.15 14.27
CA ALA A 267 -9.94 -5.79 13.76
C ALA A 267 -10.31 -6.90 12.77
N ALA A 268 -9.43 -7.15 11.80
CA ALA A 268 -9.60 -8.20 10.82
C ALA A 268 -8.36 -9.07 10.73
N VAL A 269 -8.56 -10.38 10.66
CA VAL A 269 -7.51 -11.36 10.36
C VAL A 269 -7.80 -11.99 9.02
N THR A 270 -6.84 -11.90 8.11
CA THR A 270 -6.94 -12.51 6.78
C THR A 270 -5.97 -13.67 6.70
N GLU A 271 -6.50 -14.88 6.47
CA GLU A 271 -5.73 -16.04 6.05
C GLU A 271 -5.74 -16.11 4.53
N LEU A 272 -4.55 -16.15 3.92
CA LEU A 272 -4.38 -16.35 2.50
C LEU A 272 -3.55 -17.62 2.27
N CYS A 273 -4.10 -18.62 1.58
CA CYS A 273 -3.39 -19.85 1.24
C CYS A 273 -3.75 -20.27 -0.19
N ASP A 274 -2.76 -20.30 -1.08
CA ASP A 274 -2.94 -20.54 -2.51
C ASP A 274 -3.99 -19.60 -3.15
N THR A 275 -5.21 -20.09 -3.36
CA THR A 275 -6.37 -19.33 -3.88
C THR A 275 -7.47 -19.13 -2.85
N THR A 276 -7.30 -19.68 -1.64
CA THR A 276 -8.28 -19.58 -0.58
C THR A 276 -7.97 -18.37 0.27
N LEU A 277 -8.92 -17.44 0.31
CA LEU A 277 -8.90 -16.28 1.20
C LEU A 277 -10.00 -16.45 2.24
N ARG A 278 -9.63 -16.35 3.53
CA ARG A 278 -10.59 -16.33 4.63
C ARG A 278 -10.38 -15.09 5.46
N LEU A 279 -11.45 -14.33 5.62
CA LEU A 279 -11.48 -13.12 6.41
C LEU A 279 -12.27 -13.36 7.69
N TYR A 280 -11.71 -12.95 8.81
CA TYR A 280 -12.31 -13.08 10.13
C TYR A 280 -12.38 -11.70 10.79
N LEU A 281 -13.54 -11.34 11.32
CA LEU A 281 -13.67 -10.13 12.14
C LEU A 281 -13.50 -10.46 13.61
N ASP A 282 -12.87 -9.55 14.34
CA ASP A 282 -12.75 -9.59 15.79
C ASP A 282 -13.04 -8.20 16.36
N ASP A 283 -13.80 -8.15 17.46
CA ASP A 283 -14.18 -6.87 18.12
C ASP A 283 -13.01 -6.17 18.81
N ASP A 284 -11.95 -6.92 19.10
CA ASP A 284 -10.77 -6.44 19.80
C ASP A 284 -9.49 -6.94 19.14
N TYR A 285 -8.46 -6.08 19.16
CA TYR A 285 -7.19 -6.33 18.49
C TYR A 285 -6.39 -7.48 19.11
N GLU A 286 -6.47 -7.71 20.42
CA GLU A 286 -5.76 -8.84 21.06
C GLU A 286 -6.38 -10.19 20.66
N ARG A 287 -7.70 -10.23 20.45
CA ARG A 287 -8.37 -11.41 19.90
C ARG A 287 -7.92 -11.69 18.47
N ALA A 288 -7.83 -10.64 17.65
CA ALA A 288 -7.32 -10.75 16.29
C ALA A 288 -5.88 -11.28 16.26
N ILE A 289 -4.99 -10.75 17.12
CA ILE A 289 -3.61 -11.26 17.25
C ILE A 289 -3.60 -12.73 17.67
N THR A 290 -4.41 -13.10 18.66
CA THR A 290 -4.49 -14.49 19.13
C THR A 290 -4.96 -15.44 18.04
N ARG A 291 -5.96 -15.02 17.24
CA ARG A 291 -6.43 -15.77 16.08
C ARG A 291 -5.34 -15.88 15.02
N ALA A 292 -4.66 -14.78 14.70
CA ALA A 292 -3.58 -14.76 13.72
C ALA A 292 -2.44 -15.72 14.08
N ARG A 293 -2.05 -15.77 15.36
CA ARG A 293 -1.05 -16.73 15.87
C ARG A 293 -1.48 -18.18 15.65
N ARG A 294 -2.73 -18.54 16.00
CA ARG A 294 -3.27 -19.89 15.78
C ARG A 294 -3.32 -20.29 14.32
N ILE A 295 -3.73 -19.35 13.44
CA ILE A 295 -3.75 -19.59 12.00
C ILE A 295 -2.32 -19.79 11.48
N HIS A 296 -1.38 -18.94 11.91
CA HIS A 296 0.02 -19.04 11.51
C HIS A 296 0.66 -20.36 11.98
N GLU A 297 0.44 -20.78 13.23
CA GLU A 297 0.90 -22.07 13.76
C GLU A 297 0.35 -23.25 12.95
N ARG A 298 -0.90 -23.16 12.46
CA ARG A 298 -1.48 -24.18 11.58
C ARG A 298 -0.81 -24.21 10.20
N LEU A 299 -0.52 -23.06 9.62
CA LEU A 299 0.12 -22.94 8.30
C LEU A 299 1.61 -23.30 8.35
N TYR A 300 2.28 -22.98 9.44
CA TYR A 300 3.71 -23.16 9.67
C TYR A 300 3.95 -23.83 11.02
N PRO A 301 3.56 -25.10 11.18
CA PRO A 301 3.79 -25.80 12.43
C PRO A 301 5.28 -25.76 12.76
N GLY A 302 5.61 -25.33 13.96
CA GLY A 302 6.97 -25.43 14.47
C GLY A 302 7.41 -26.89 14.40
N LYS A 303 8.68 -27.15 14.10
CA LYS A 303 9.26 -28.43 14.50
C LYS A 303 9.16 -28.47 16.03
N ALA A 304 8.34 -29.37 16.57
CA ALA A 304 8.40 -29.67 18.00
C ALA A 304 9.84 -30.15 18.30
N GLY A 305 10.66 -29.32 18.96
CA GLY A 305 11.97 -29.76 19.44
C GLY A 305 13.18 -28.85 19.28
N ASP A 306 13.03 -27.52 19.14
CA ASP A 306 14.12 -26.59 19.49
C ASP A 306 13.61 -25.59 20.55
N CYS A 307 13.21 -26.14 21.70
CA CYS A 307 13.43 -25.42 22.95
C CYS A 307 14.93 -25.57 23.24
N LEU A 308 15.69 -24.50 23.01
CA LEU A 308 17.05 -24.39 23.52
C LEU A 308 17.02 -23.46 24.73
N ASP A 309 17.19 -24.10 25.89
CA ASP A 309 17.84 -23.70 27.14
C ASP A 309 18.06 -22.20 27.45
#